data_AF-A0A5N0DYU7-F1
#
_entry.id   AF-A0A5N0DYU7-F1
#
_cell.length_a   1.000
_cell.length_b   1.000
_cell.length_c   1.000
_cell.angle_alpha   90.00
_cell.angle_beta   90.00
_cell.angle_gamma   90.00
#
_symmetry.space_group_name_H-M   'P 1'
#
loop_
_entity.id
_entity.type
_entity.pdbx_description
1 polymer ?
#
loop_
_entity_poly.entity_id
_entity_poly.type
_entity_poly.pdbx_seq_one_letter_code
_entity_poly.pdbx_strand_id
1 'polypeptide(L)'
;MSEELLTEAYEFLDSAKKTSTELDGSDYSVFFVQKALRSLAGNRQEEPVREVACLAYALYLAELLTEKCAGAHRVIEGDPWRLRDILVVSPSGPTYFVLSWVSKCLDDPEADNVAFRYAEALRGFGEFGRALSVYAQLAECVFAPGSDL
;
A
#
# COMPACT_ATOMS: atom_id res chain seq x y z
N MET A 1 -19.79 7.88 -8.87
CA MET A 1 -18.79 8.49 -7.97
C MET A 1 -17.75 7.49 -7.46
N SER A 2 -18.11 6.38 -6.82
CA SER A 2 -17.09 5.39 -6.41
C SER A 2 -16.37 4.72 -7.59
N GLU A 3 -17.07 4.45 -8.70
CA GLU A 3 -16.47 3.90 -9.93
C GLU A 3 -15.56 4.90 -10.66
N GLU A 4 -15.93 6.19 -10.68
CA GLU A 4 -15.11 7.25 -11.29
C GLU A 4 -13.80 7.42 -10.51
N LEU A 5 -13.86 7.48 -9.17
CA LEU A 5 -12.68 7.54 -8.32
C LEU A 5 -11.75 6.33 -8.48
N LEU A 6 -12.32 5.13 -8.61
CA LEU A 6 -11.53 3.92 -8.88
C LEU A 6 -10.85 3.99 -10.25
N THR A 7 -11.56 4.51 -11.27
CA THR A 7 -11.01 4.69 -12.61
C THR A 7 -9.84 5.66 -12.58
N GLU A 8 -10.00 6.83 -11.96
CA GLU A 8 -8.94 7.83 -11.79
C GLU A 8 -7.74 7.25 -11.02
N ALA A 9 -7.98 6.45 -9.99
CA ALA A 9 -6.91 5.79 -9.23
C ALA A 9 -6.12 4.78 -10.07
N TYR A 10 -6.78 4.00 -10.92
CA TYR A 10 -6.08 3.11 -11.86
C TYR A 10 -5.28 3.88 -12.91
N GLU A 11 -5.84 4.96 -13.46
CA GLU A 11 -5.14 5.81 -14.42
C GLU A 11 -3.90 6.46 -13.79
N PHE A 12 -4.02 6.93 -12.54
CA PHE A 12 -2.89 7.42 -11.75
C PHE A 12 -1.83 6.34 -11.58
N LEU A 13 -2.22 5.14 -11.16
CA LEU A 13 -1.30 4.02 -10.94
C LEU A 13 -0.57 3.61 -12.22
N ASP A 14 -1.26 3.57 -13.36
CA ASP A 14 -0.67 3.28 -14.65
C ASP A 14 0.34 4.34 -15.08
N SER A 15 0.06 5.61 -14.81
CA SER A 15 1.00 6.71 -15.02
C SER A 15 2.24 6.58 -14.13
N ALA A 16 2.04 6.24 -12.84
CA ALA A 16 3.13 6.03 -11.89
C ALA A 16 4.02 4.84 -12.29
N LYS A 17 3.43 3.72 -12.71
CA LYS A 17 4.15 2.53 -13.21
C LYS A 17 4.97 2.82 -14.48
N LYS A 18 4.51 3.74 -15.34
CA LYS A 18 5.26 4.16 -16.55
C LYS A 18 6.44 5.09 -16.25
N THR A 19 6.39 5.79 -15.12
CA THR A 19 7.37 6.83 -14.77
C THR A 19 8.37 6.38 -13.70
N SER A 20 8.11 5.28 -12.99
CA SER A 20 9.00 4.71 -11.98
C SER A 20 9.31 3.24 -12.25
N THR A 21 10.60 2.89 -12.22
CA THR A 21 11.05 1.49 -12.27
C THR A 21 10.90 0.77 -10.93
N GLU A 22 10.56 1.47 -9.85
CA GLU A 22 10.42 0.88 -8.51
C GLU A 22 9.04 0.25 -8.27
N LEU A 23 8.02 0.55 -9.10
CA LEU A 23 6.70 -0.10 -9.06
C LEU A 23 6.67 -1.35 -9.97
N ASP A 24 7.65 -2.24 -9.79
CA ASP A 24 7.90 -3.39 -10.68
C ASP A 24 7.11 -4.66 -10.32
N GLY A 25 6.31 -4.61 -9.25
CA GLY A 25 5.53 -5.76 -8.79
C GLY A 25 6.31 -6.67 -7.84
N SER A 26 7.54 -6.34 -7.48
CA SER A 26 8.28 -7.01 -6.40
C SER A 26 7.79 -6.56 -5.02
N ASP A 27 8.13 -7.32 -3.97
CA ASP A 27 7.86 -6.89 -2.59
C ASP A 27 8.54 -5.56 -2.25
N TYR A 28 9.63 -5.21 -2.93
CA TYR A 28 10.37 -3.97 -2.68
C TYR A 28 9.64 -2.72 -3.18
N SER A 29 8.63 -2.89 -4.05
CA SER A 29 7.77 -1.78 -4.49
C SER A 29 7.07 -1.09 -3.32
N VAL A 30 6.87 -1.79 -2.19
CA VAL A 30 6.29 -1.21 -0.96
C VAL A 30 7.13 -0.06 -0.39
N PHE A 31 8.46 -0.07 -0.57
CA PHE A 31 9.34 1.00 -0.09
C PHE A 31 9.21 2.27 -0.93
N PHE A 32 8.97 2.12 -2.24
CA PHE A 32 8.59 3.25 -3.08
C PHE A 32 7.26 3.84 -2.62
N VAL A 33 6.25 3.00 -2.36
CA VAL A 33 4.95 3.46 -1.84
C VAL A 33 5.11 4.18 -0.50
N GLN A 34 5.89 3.66 0.44
CA GLN A 34 6.18 4.33 1.71
C GLN A 34 6.74 5.75 1.50
N LYS A 35 7.75 5.90 0.62
CA LYS A 35 8.36 7.21 0.31
C LYS A 35 7.35 8.15 -0.35
N ALA A 36 6.52 7.64 -1.26
CA ALA A 36 5.49 8.43 -1.92
C ALA A 36 4.44 8.93 -0.91
N LEU A 37 3.98 8.08 0.00
CA LEU A 37 3.02 8.46 1.05
C LEU A 37 3.62 9.48 2.03
N ARG A 38 4.89 9.33 2.42
CA ARG A 38 5.62 10.34 3.22
C ARG A 38 5.66 11.70 2.53
N SER A 39 5.99 11.71 1.25
CA SER A 39 6.00 12.93 0.44
C SER A 39 4.60 13.57 0.36
N LEU A 40 3.56 12.75 0.22
CA LEU A 40 2.17 13.20 0.21
C LEU A 40 1.70 13.72 1.57
N ALA A 41 2.17 13.17 2.68
CA ALA A 41 1.86 13.65 4.03
C ALA A 41 2.53 14.99 4.34
N GLY A 42 3.79 15.17 3.89
CA GLY A 42 4.55 16.40 4.09
C GLY A 42 4.11 17.55 3.17
N ASN A 43 3.49 17.25 2.02
CA ASN A 43 3.03 18.25 1.06
C ASN A 43 1.52 18.47 1.18
N ARG A 44 1.10 19.73 1.28
CA ARG A 44 -0.31 20.12 1.09
C ARG A 44 -0.68 20.07 -0.39
N GLN A 45 -0.68 18.88 -0.98
CA GLN A 45 -1.32 18.68 -2.27
C GLN A 45 -2.82 19.01 -2.15
N GLU A 46 -3.39 19.59 -3.19
CA GLU A 46 -4.84 19.86 -3.24
C GLU A 46 -5.61 18.53 -3.24
N GLU A 47 -6.66 18.43 -2.42
CA GLU A 47 -7.75 17.49 -2.67
C GLU A 47 -8.40 17.92 -3.99
N PRO A 48 -8.56 17.05 -5.02
CA PRO A 48 -8.75 15.58 -4.95
C PRO A 48 -7.50 14.72 -5.26
N VAL A 49 -6.38 15.31 -5.65
CA VAL A 49 -5.20 14.56 -6.12
C VAL A 49 -4.64 13.64 -5.03
N ARG A 50 -4.64 14.14 -3.79
CA ARG A 50 -4.22 13.35 -2.63
C ARG A 50 -5.07 12.09 -2.50
N GLU A 51 -6.40 12.22 -2.47
CA GLU A 51 -7.32 11.08 -2.31
C GLU A 51 -7.14 10.03 -3.42
N VAL A 52 -7.01 10.46 -4.68
CA VAL A 52 -6.78 9.57 -5.82
C VAL A 52 -5.44 8.82 -5.68
N ALA A 53 -4.36 9.50 -5.29
CA ALA A 53 -3.07 8.87 -5.08
C ALA A 53 -3.10 7.85 -3.92
N CYS A 54 -3.81 8.16 -2.84
CA CYS A 54 -3.97 7.26 -1.69
C CYS A 54 -4.70 5.98 -2.12
N LEU A 55 -5.79 6.14 -2.87
CA LEU A 55 -6.58 5.05 -3.39
C LEU A 55 -5.76 4.18 -4.36
N ALA A 56 -4.99 4.81 -5.26
CA ALA A 56 -4.12 4.13 -6.20
C ALA A 56 -3.07 3.25 -5.51
N TYR A 57 -2.42 3.79 -4.47
CA TYR A 57 -1.43 3.01 -3.71
C TYR A 57 -2.07 1.91 -2.87
N ALA A 58 -3.25 2.12 -2.31
CA ALA A 58 -3.99 1.05 -1.63
C ALA A 58 -4.38 -0.08 -2.60
N LEU A 59 -4.85 0.25 -3.80
CA LEU A 59 -5.14 -0.73 -4.85
C LEU A 59 -3.89 -1.53 -5.23
N TYR A 60 -2.76 -0.85 -5.42
CA TYR A 60 -1.50 -1.49 -5.77
C TYR A 60 -0.98 -2.44 -4.69
N LEU A 61 -1.01 -2.01 -3.41
CA LEU A 61 -0.61 -2.87 -2.29
C LEU A 61 -1.52 -4.09 -2.16
N ALA A 62 -2.83 -3.92 -2.39
CA ALA A 62 -3.76 -5.03 -2.41
C ALA A 62 -3.46 -6.00 -3.57
N GLU A 63 -3.15 -5.49 -4.77
CA GLU A 63 -2.73 -6.30 -5.92
C GLU A 63 -1.49 -7.11 -5.60
N LEU A 64 -0.45 -6.46 -5.07
CA LEU A 64 0.76 -7.15 -4.62
C LEU A 64 0.41 -8.30 -3.68
N LEU A 65 -0.30 -8.04 -2.58
CA LEU A 65 -0.65 -9.11 -1.65
C LEU A 65 -1.41 -10.26 -2.32
N THR A 66 -2.35 -9.98 -3.22
CA THR A 66 -3.10 -11.04 -3.93
C THR A 66 -2.26 -11.84 -4.92
N GLU A 67 -1.29 -11.21 -5.59
CA GLU A 67 -0.34 -11.93 -6.44
C GLU A 67 0.65 -12.75 -5.62
N LYS A 68 0.98 -12.25 -4.43
CA LYS A 68 2.12 -12.71 -3.65
C LYS A 68 1.75 -13.77 -2.62
N CYS A 69 0.48 -13.84 -2.22
CA CYS A 69 -0.01 -14.74 -1.19
C CYS A 69 -1.04 -15.71 -1.78
N ALA A 70 -0.77 -17.01 -1.71
CA ALA A 70 -1.67 -18.01 -2.25
C ALA A 70 -3.05 -17.97 -1.55
N GLY A 71 -4.13 -17.91 -2.35
CA GLY A 71 -5.51 -17.88 -1.86
C GLY A 71 -5.98 -16.52 -1.33
N ALA A 72 -5.12 -15.51 -1.30
CA ALA A 72 -5.53 -14.14 -1.01
C ALA A 72 -6.32 -13.55 -2.21
N HIS A 73 -7.37 -12.80 -1.91
CA HIS A 73 -8.15 -12.08 -2.91
C HIS A 73 -8.53 -10.68 -2.41
N ARG A 74 -8.64 -9.75 -3.36
CA ARG A 74 -8.99 -8.35 -3.08
C ARG A 74 -10.51 -8.20 -3.11
N VAL A 75 -11.04 -7.48 -2.14
CA VAL A 75 -12.45 -7.08 -2.07
C VAL A 75 -12.50 -5.56 -1.95
N ILE A 76 -13.23 -4.90 -2.84
CA ILE A 76 -13.48 -3.47 -2.75
C ILE A 76 -14.83 -3.31 -2.05
N GLU A 77 -14.82 -2.80 -0.82
CA GLU A 77 -16.04 -2.54 -0.08
C GLU A 77 -16.49 -1.10 -0.31
N GLY A 78 -17.74 -0.93 -0.72
CA GLY A 78 -18.35 0.37 -0.92
C GLY A 78 -19.79 0.27 -1.35
N ASP A 79 -20.42 1.42 -1.48
CA ASP A 79 -21.70 1.61 -2.14
C ASP A 79 -21.52 2.55 -3.35
N PRO A 80 -22.55 2.79 -4.18
CA PRO A 80 -22.43 3.63 -5.38
C PRO A 80 -21.97 5.08 -5.10
N TRP A 81 -22.11 5.53 -3.85
CA TRP A 81 -21.84 6.90 -3.42
C TRP A 81 -20.55 6.99 -2.61
N ARG A 82 -20.07 5.91 -2.01
CA ARG A 82 -18.91 5.95 -1.13
C ARG A 82 -18.11 4.66 -1.16
N LEU A 83 -16.81 4.80 -1.40
CA LEU A 83 -15.84 3.75 -1.11
C LEU A 83 -15.60 3.66 0.41
N ARG A 84 -15.67 2.46 0.96
CA ARG A 84 -15.41 2.20 2.39
C ARG A 84 -13.97 1.75 2.62
N ASP A 85 -13.54 0.68 1.95
CA ASP A 85 -12.17 0.16 2.09
C ASP A 85 -11.78 -0.72 0.89
N ILE A 86 -10.49 -1.03 0.81
CA ILE A 86 -9.93 -2.07 -0.05
C ILE A 86 -9.36 -3.15 0.86
N LEU A 87 -10.01 -4.30 0.86
CA LEU A 87 -9.64 -5.43 1.68
C LEU A 87 -8.78 -6.43 0.90
N VAL A 88 -7.88 -7.10 1.60
CA VAL A 88 -7.30 -8.37 1.16
C VAL A 88 -7.68 -9.43 2.17
N VAL A 89 -8.29 -10.51 1.69
CA VAL A 89 -8.86 -11.58 2.50
C VAL A 89 -8.38 -12.93 2.01
N SER A 90 -8.35 -13.92 2.90
CA SER A 90 -8.08 -15.32 2.56
C SER A 90 -9.12 -16.21 3.26
N PRO A 91 -9.62 -17.28 2.60
CA PRO A 91 -10.66 -18.16 3.18
C PRO A 91 -10.31 -18.75 4.55
N SER A 92 -9.03 -18.96 4.83
CA SER A 92 -8.51 -19.51 6.08
C SER A 92 -7.53 -18.57 6.78
N GLY A 93 -7.45 -17.31 6.33
CA GLY A 93 -6.48 -16.33 6.80
C GLY A 93 -7.11 -15.06 7.39
N PRO A 94 -6.27 -14.11 7.82
CA PRO A 94 -6.73 -12.82 8.31
C PRO A 94 -7.34 -11.97 7.19
N THR A 95 -8.15 -10.99 7.61
CA THR A 95 -8.62 -9.89 6.75
C THR A 95 -7.78 -8.65 7.01
N TYR A 96 -7.35 -7.99 5.95
CA TYR A 96 -6.54 -6.79 6.00
C TYR A 96 -7.20 -5.63 5.28
N PHE A 97 -7.17 -4.46 5.91
CA PHE A 97 -7.86 -3.23 5.49
C PHE A 97 -6.84 -2.26 4.91
N VAL A 98 -6.54 -2.42 3.62
CA VAL A 98 -5.37 -1.81 2.98
C VAL A 98 -5.53 -0.30 2.81
N LEU A 99 -6.74 0.18 2.46
CA LEU A 99 -6.97 1.62 2.37
C LEU A 99 -6.82 2.28 3.74
N SER A 100 -7.33 1.63 4.78
CA SER A 100 -7.14 2.07 6.17
C SER A 100 -5.66 2.17 6.59
N TRP A 101 -4.77 1.30 6.10
CA TRP A 101 -3.33 1.42 6.37
C TRP A 101 -2.73 2.64 5.71
N VAL A 102 -3.05 2.84 4.43
CA VAL A 102 -2.54 3.97 3.65
C VAL A 102 -3.02 5.29 4.26
N SER A 103 -4.29 5.39 4.65
CA SER A 103 -4.83 6.57 5.32
C SER A 103 -4.10 6.87 6.63
N LYS A 104 -3.87 5.87 7.49
CA LYS A 104 -3.12 6.07 8.75
C LYS A 104 -1.67 6.49 8.51
N CYS A 105 -1.01 5.88 7.53
CA CYS A 105 0.34 6.29 7.12
C CYS A 105 0.39 7.74 6.65
N LEU A 106 -0.68 8.30 6.11
CA LEU A 106 -0.72 9.70 5.70
C LEU A 106 -0.96 10.67 6.84
N ASP A 107 -1.63 10.20 7.91
CA ASP A 107 -1.83 10.98 9.13
C ASP A 107 -0.55 11.02 9.97
N ASP A 108 0.15 9.88 10.09
CA ASP A 108 1.44 9.75 10.78
C ASP A 108 2.36 8.73 10.06
N PRO A 109 3.19 9.18 9.11
CA PRO A 109 4.07 8.31 8.34
C PRO A 109 5.20 7.65 9.13
N GLU A 110 5.48 8.14 10.34
CA GLU A 110 6.50 7.58 11.21
C GLU A 110 5.93 6.51 12.14
N ALA A 111 4.73 6.73 12.67
CA ALA A 111 4.06 5.73 13.50
C ALA A 111 3.44 4.59 12.67
N ASP A 112 2.93 4.86 11.47
CA ASP A 112 2.18 3.91 10.65
C ASP A 112 2.89 3.58 9.33
N ASN A 113 4.05 2.91 9.44
CA ASN A 113 4.85 2.47 8.29
C ASN A 113 4.13 1.38 7.46
N VAL A 114 3.82 1.69 6.20
CA VAL A 114 3.09 0.78 5.30
C VAL A 114 3.90 -0.45 4.90
N ALA A 115 5.23 -0.34 4.82
CA ALA A 115 6.10 -1.48 4.55
C ALA A 115 6.10 -2.49 5.70
N PHE A 116 6.01 -2.01 6.94
CA PHE A 116 5.83 -2.87 8.11
C PHE A 116 4.47 -3.58 8.06
N ARG A 117 3.38 -2.85 7.79
CA ARG A 117 2.02 -3.44 7.64
C ARG A 117 1.97 -4.48 6.52
N TYR A 118 2.63 -4.23 5.40
CA TYR A 118 2.75 -5.18 4.30
C TYR A 118 3.49 -6.46 4.72
N ALA A 119 4.61 -6.34 5.45
CA ALA A 119 5.33 -7.49 5.99
C ALA A 119 4.50 -8.28 7.01
N GLU A 120 3.70 -7.61 7.85
CA GLU A 120 2.74 -8.26 8.75
C GLU A 120 1.69 -9.06 7.96
N ALA A 121 1.22 -8.50 6.84
CA ALA A 121 0.24 -9.12 5.98
C ALA A 121 0.77 -10.36 5.26
N LEU A 122 1.96 -10.26 4.67
CA LEU A 122 2.69 -11.42 4.11
C LEU A 122 2.79 -12.53 5.15
N ARG A 123 3.21 -12.21 6.38
CA ARG A 123 3.30 -13.19 7.48
C ARG A 123 1.95 -13.81 7.81
N GLY A 124 0.89 -13.00 7.90
CA GLY A 124 -0.44 -13.50 8.24
C GLY A 124 -1.05 -14.41 7.18
N PHE A 125 -0.67 -14.24 5.91
CA PHE A 125 -1.02 -15.17 4.84
C PHE A 125 -0.06 -16.36 4.71
N GLY A 126 0.96 -16.47 5.57
CA GLY A 126 1.89 -17.60 5.57
C GLY A 126 3.13 -17.42 4.69
N GLU A 127 3.32 -16.26 4.08
CA GLU A 127 4.49 -15.91 3.25
C GLU A 127 5.69 -15.49 4.12
N PHE A 128 6.09 -16.34 5.06
CA PHE A 128 7.09 -16.02 6.10
C PHE A 128 8.45 -15.59 5.55
N GLY A 129 8.96 -16.28 4.52
CA GLY A 129 10.26 -15.96 3.93
C GLY A 129 10.28 -14.56 3.31
N ARG A 130 9.17 -14.17 2.67
CA ARG A 130 9.01 -12.85 2.05
C ARG A 130 8.85 -11.75 3.09
N ALA A 131 8.03 -12.01 4.10
CA ALA A 131 7.88 -11.12 5.25
C ALA A 131 9.24 -10.86 5.91
N LEU A 132 10.05 -11.91 6.13
CA LEU A 132 11.39 -11.79 6.72
C LEU A 132 12.32 -10.90 5.87
N SER A 133 12.30 -11.06 4.53
CA SER A 133 13.09 -10.19 3.64
C SER A 133 12.70 -8.72 3.76
N VAL A 134 11.40 -8.41 3.83
CA VAL A 134 10.92 -7.03 3.99
C VAL A 134 11.31 -6.48 5.37
N TYR A 135 11.17 -7.28 6.44
CA TYR A 135 11.62 -6.86 7.79
C TYR A 135 13.12 -6.62 7.87
N ALA A 136 13.94 -7.45 7.21
CA ALA A 136 15.38 -7.25 7.17
C ALA A 136 15.72 -5.91 6.52
N GLN A 137 15.09 -5.59 5.39
CA GLN A 137 15.30 -4.31 4.71
C GLN A 137 14.85 -3.11 5.56
N LEU A 138 13.72 -3.23 6.27
CA LEU A 138 13.26 -2.21 7.22
C LEU A 138 14.29 -1.96 8.32
N ALA A 139 14.86 -3.02 8.90
CA ALA A 139 15.89 -2.89 9.92
C ALA A 139 17.14 -2.19 9.37
N GLU A 140 17.59 -2.54 8.16
CA GLU A 140 18.71 -1.86 7.51
C GLU A 140 18.45 -0.36 7.33
N CYS A 141 17.22 0.03 6.96
CA CYS A 141 16.84 1.44 6.84
C CYS A 141 16.79 2.17 8.19
N VAL A 142 16.46 1.49 9.30
CA VAL A 142 16.47 2.10 10.65
C VAL A 142 17.90 2.30 11.18
N PHE A 143 18.83 1.42 10.82
CA PHE A 143 20.18 1.40 11.39
C PHE A 143 21.26 1.97 10.45
N ALA A 144 20.89 2.47 9.27
CA ALA A 144 21.83 3.14 8.37
C ALA A 144 22.24 4.52 8.94
N PRO A 145 23.55 4.84 9.03
CA PRO A 145 23.98 6.16 9.48
C PRO A 145 23.55 7.22 8.47
N GLY A 146 22.66 8.13 8.90
CA GLY A 146 22.11 9.20 8.07
C GLY A 146 20.79 8.86 7.37
N SER A 147 20.08 7.79 7.77
CA SER A 147 18.70 7.62 7.35
C SER A 147 17.77 8.50 8.18
N ASP A 148 17.23 9.53 7.53
CA ASP A 148 15.98 10.13 7.96
C ASP A 148 14.88 9.11 7.64
N LEU A 149 14.55 8.27 8.63
CA LEU A 149 13.21 7.73 8.70
C LEU A 149 12.27 8.88 9.03
#